data_AF-A0A2E8A892-F1
#
_entry.id   AF-A0A2E8A892-F1
#
_cell.length_a   1.000
_cell.length_b   1.000
_cell.length_c   1.000
_cell.angle_alpha   90.00
_cell.angle_beta   90.00
_cell.angle_gamma   90.00
#
_symmetry.space_group_name_H-M   'P 1'
#
loop_
_entity.id
_entity.type
_entity.pdbx_description
1 polymer ?
#
loop_
_entity_poly.entity_id
_entity_poly.type
_entity_poly.pdbx_seq_one_letter_code
_entity_poly.pdbx_strand_id
1 'polypeptide(L)'
;MKALMDWIDDRSGIRSLVKEALYEKVPGGARWRYVWGSCLTFVFFTQVVTGTLLWMFYSPSTQTAWESVYYLEYHVAGGWFLRGVHHYMAQAMIVLLVLHLMQVVIDGAYKAPRELNFWFGIMMLGVTLALSLTGYLLPWDQKGYWATAVATNLMAEVPIIGPAIQKIVVGGVEYGHHTLTRFFALHAGVLPASLVGLVVVHIYLFRKHGIHVKEPRPKRDSYFWPDQVLKDGVACLAVLLAVVTLTIYFHGAPLGPPADPSNEFPARPEWYFLFLFQLLKYVPAFWGAVIIPAFLVLWMFLQPFIGKTKAGHNFNVGFWWTLIAGSVALTALAISEDQANLKHGAAIEEANWQAERGVKIATNDGIPTAGAVSLLRKDPENLGRRLFASHCSSCHRYNGHDGRGYPVDDPQSAADLAGFASVEWITELLDHDHYTSAKYFGGTEFKDGTMARKVLAKYTEEEKKLLPEIARLLANGAELPYESALDEEKKEELLGLFYNDDFKFEDGRACIECHDIDSEEEGYAPDLTGYGSREWLIAFIENPEDSRFYGKKNDRMPCYGRDSKLKSEEIEIVVDWLRSKPSNF
;
A
#
# COMPACT_ATOMS: atom_id res chain seq x y z
N MET A 1 25.17 -14.80 48.73
CA MET A 1 24.11 -13.94 48.15
C MET A 1 23.71 -12.80 49.09
N LYS A 2 23.29 -13.06 50.34
CA LYS A 2 22.86 -12.01 51.30
C LYS A 2 23.94 -10.97 51.61
N ALA A 3 25.16 -11.40 51.96
CA ALA A 3 26.28 -10.49 52.23
C ALA A 3 26.69 -9.62 51.02
N LEU A 4 26.59 -10.16 49.80
CA LEU A 4 26.85 -9.39 48.57
C LEU A 4 25.76 -8.33 48.35
N MET A 5 24.49 -8.69 48.54
CA MET A 5 23.37 -7.75 48.44
C MET A 5 23.42 -6.67 49.52
N ASP A 6 23.85 -7.01 50.74
CA ASP A 6 24.02 -6.05 51.83
C ASP A 6 25.19 -5.08 51.55
N TRP A 7 26.31 -5.59 50.99
CA TRP A 7 27.45 -4.76 50.57
C TRP A 7 27.10 -3.79 49.44
N ILE A 8 26.27 -4.23 48.48
CA ILE A 8 25.77 -3.37 47.39
C ILE A 8 24.80 -2.33 47.96
N ASP A 9 23.88 -2.74 48.83
CA ASP A 9 22.87 -1.84 49.41
C ASP A 9 23.50 -0.74 50.26
N ASP A 10 24.51 -1.07 51.06
CA ASP A 10 25.27 -0.10 51.88
C ASP A 10 25.92 1.01 51.04
N ARG A 11 26.32 0.71 49.80
CA ARG A 11 26.95 1.68 48.88
C ARG A 11 25.97 2.42 47.98
N SER A 12 24.89 1.75 47.61
CA SER A 12 23.98 2.23 46.56
C SER A 12 22.64 2.73 47.08
N GLY A 13 22.25 2.34 48.30
CA GLY A 13 20.93 2.63 48.89
C GLY A 13 19.75 2.02 48.12
N ILE A 14 19.99 1.06 47.22
CA ILE A 14 19.00 0.53 46.28
C ILE A 14 17.78 -0.03 47.02
N ARG A 15 17.93 -0.72 48.16
CA ARG A 15 16.78 -1.29 48.88
C ARG A 15 15.87 -0.21 49.43
N SER A 16 16.41 0.92 49.88
CA SER A 16 15.60 2.04 50.38
C SER A 16 14.75 2.62 49.25
N LEU A 17 15.37 2.89 48.09
CA LEU A 17 14.69 3.41 46.90
C LEU A 17 13.64 2.43 46.35
N VAL A 18 13.96 1.14 46.31
CA VAL A 18 13.04 0.08 45.86
C VAL A 18 11.88 -0.07 46.84
N LYS A 19 12.13 0.00 48.15
CA LYS A 19 11.08 -0.08 49.16
C LYS A 19 10.13 1.12 49.07
N GLU A 20 10.67 2.32 48.89
CA GLU A 20 9.86 3.54 48.69
C GLU A 20 9.02 3.44 47.41
N ALA A 21 9.59 2.93 46.32
CA ALA A 21 8.89 2.74 45.06
C ALA A 21 7.81 1.65 45.09
N LEU A 22 8.05 0.53 45.78
CA LEU A 22 7.12 -0.61 45.80
C LEU A 22 6.00 -0.46 46.83
N TYR A 23 6.28 0.18 47.97
CA TYR A 23 5.32 0.30 49.09
C TYR A 23 4.71 1.69 49.21
N GLU A 24 4.71 2.46 48.11
CA GLU A 24 3.92 3.68 48.01
C GLU A 24 2.43 3.36 48.19
N LYS A 25 1.73 4.17 48.99
CA LYS A 25 0.30 4.02 49.20
C LYS A 25 -0.45 4.52 47.97
N VAL A 26 -1.33 3.68 47.42
CA VAL A 26 -2.27 4.04 46.36
C VAL A 26 -3.57 4.53 47.03
N PRO A 27 -3.84 5.85 47.05
CA PRO A 27 -4.99 6.37 47.77
C PRO A 27 -6.29 5.90 47.10
N GLY A 28 -7.25 5.47 47.92
CA GLY A 28 -8.49 4.87 47.42
C GLY A 28 -8.30 3.51 46.73
N GLY A 29 -7.17 2.84 46.95
CA GLY A 29 -6.89 1.45 46.55
C GLY A 29 -6.56 1.24 45.07
N ALA A 30 -5.99 0.07 44.76
CA ALA A 30 -5.59 -0.34 43.42
C ALA A 30 -6.80 -0.52 42.48
N ARG A 31 -6.70 -0.05 41.23
CA ARG A 31 -7.80 -0.01 40.24
C ARG A 31 -7.31 -0.33 38.83
N TRP A 32 -8.17 -0.98 38.05
CA TRP A 32 -7.95 -1.23 36.63
C TRP A 32 -7.78 0.05 35.82
N ARG A 33 -8.41 1.15 36.26
CA ARG A 33 -8.29 2.43 35.58
C ARG A 33 -6.90 3.05 35.67
N TYR A 34 -6.00 2.56 36.52
CA TYR A 34 -4.65 3.10 36.70
C TYR A 34 -3.59 2.33 35.90
N VAL A 35 -3.96 1.24 35.21
CA VAL A 35 -2.99 0.37 34.50
C VAL A 35 -2.41 1.03 33.25
N TRP A 36 -3.09 2.03 32.67
CA TRP A 36 -2.74 2.58 31.35
C TRP A 36 -1.34 3.20 31.30
N GLY A 37 -0.90 3.88 32.36
CA GLY A 37 0.46 4.44 32.44
C GLY A 37 1.54 3.35 32.52
N SER A 38 1.28 2.29 33.28
CA SER A 38 2.18 1.13 33.37
C SER A 38 2.25 0.37 32.04
N CYS A 39 1.12 0.18 31.37
CA CYS A 39 1.08 -0.41 30.03
C CYS A 39 1.83 0.44 29.01
N LEU A 40 1.68 1.77 29.01
CA LEU A 40 2.45 2.68 28.15
C LEU A 40 3.95 2.56 28.36
N THR A 41 4.38 2.47 29.63
CA THR A 41 5.79 2.26 29.96
C THR A 41 6.27 0.91 29.42
N PHE A 42 5.49 -0.15 29.63
CA PHE A 42 5.79 -1.49 29.11
C PHE A 42 5.93 -1.51 27.59
N VAL A 43 4.93 -1.02 26.84
CA VAL A 43 4.97 -1.03 25.38
C VAL A 43 6.12 -0.18 24.85
N PHE A 44 6.42 0.95 25.47
CA PHE A 44 7.56 1.80 25.08
C PHE A 44 8.91 1.10 25.32
N PHE A 45 9.11 0.44 26.46
CA PHE A 45 10.34 -0.32 26.69
C PHE A 45 10.45 -1.50 25.73
N THR A 46 9.35 -2.20 25.41
CA THR A 46 9.35 -3.22 24.37
C THR A 46 9.73 -2.64 23.00
N GLN A 47 9.25 -1.43 22.66
CA GLN A 47 9.66 -0.72 21.44
C GLN A 47 11.16 -0.45 21.39
N VAL A 48 11.75 0.04 22.49
CA VAL A 48 13.19 0.29 22.58
C VAL A 48 13.99 -0.99 22.39
N VAL A 49 13.60 -2.08 23.05
CA VAL A 49 14.29 -3.38 22.94
C VAL A 49 14.18 -3.93 21.52
N THR A 50 12.97 -4.02 20.98
CA THR A 50 12.74 -4.55 19.64
C THR A 50 13.40 -3.68 18.57
N GLY A 51 13.31 -2.35 18.67
CA GLY A 51 13.95 -1.41 17.76
C GLY A 51 15.47 -1.50 17.77
N THR A 52 16.08 -1.71 18.94
CA THR A 52 17.54 -1.92 19.05
C THR A 52 17.97 -3.21 18.35
N LEU A 53 17.18 -4.28 18.49
CA LEU A 53 17.45 -5.54 17.79
C LEU A 53 17.27 -5.40 16.28
N LEU A 54 16.23 -4.70 15.82
CA LEU A 54 16.01 -4.41 14.39
C LEU A 54 17.14 -3.56 13.81
N TRP A 55 17.65 -2.58 14.55
CA TRP A 55 18.78 -1.75 14.12
C TRP A 55 20.01 -2.60 13.77
N MET A 56 20.28 -3.70 14.47
CA MET A 56 21.44 -4.56 14.15
C MET A 56 21.43 -5.15 12.72
N PHE A 57 20.27 -5.16 12.05
CA PHE A 57 20.11 -5.69 10.70
C PHE A 57 19.73 -4.63 9.67
N TYR A 58 19.36 -3.42 10.10
CA TYR A 58 18.85 -2.38 9.21
C TYR A 58 19.95 -1.51 8.61
N SER A 59 19.85 -1.24 7.30
CA SER A 59 20.81 -0.42 6.55
C SER A 59 20.13 0.84 5.98
N PRO A 60 20.38 2.05 6.53
CA PRO A 60 19.66 3.26 6.15
C PRO A 60 20.19 3.88 4.83
N SER A 61 19.88 3.27 3.69
CA SER A 61 20.12 3.86 2.36
C SER A 61 18.97 3.54 1.40
N THR A 62 18.75 4.39 0.40
CA THR A 62 17.71 4.16 -0.63
C THR A 62 17.92 2.87 -1.42
N GLN A 63 19.14 2.36 -1.46
CA GLN A 63 19.48 1.10 -2.12
C GLN A 63 19.28 -0.12 -1.22
N THR A 64 19.56 0.01 0.08
CA THR A 64 19.67 -1.13 1.02
C THR A 64 18.57 -1.18 2.07
N ALA A 65 17.76 -0.14 2.26
CA ALA A 65 16.77 -0.11 3.33
C ALA A 65 15.68 -1.17 3.13
N TRP A 66 15.02 -1.15 1.97
CA TRP A 66 14.03 -2.18 1.62
C TRP A 66 14.64 -3.58 1.63
N GLU A 67 15.86 -3.73 1.10
CA GLU A 67 16.60 -5.00 1.08
C GLU A 67 16.88 -5.54 2.49
N SER A 68 17.35 -4.69 3.40
CA SER A 68 17.62 -5.07 4.79
C SER A 68 16.34 -5.47 5.55
N VAL A 69 15.21 -4.83 5.23
CA VAL A 69 13.91 -5.19 5.81
C VAL A 69 13.37 -6.48 5.21
N TYR A 70 13.54 -6.69 3.90
CA TYR A 70 13.26 -7.97 3.23
C TYR A 70 14.09 -9.11 3.86
N TYR A 71 15.40 -8.90 4.04
CA TYR A 71 16.28 -9.88 4.67
C TYR A 71 15.82 -10.20 6.10
N LEU A 72 15.44 -9.18 6.86
CA LEU A 72 14.92 -9.37 8.21
C LEU A 72 13.59 -10.14 8.23
N GLU A 73 12.68 -9.87 7.31
CA GLU A 73 11.38 -10.54 7.23
C GLU A 73 11.54 -12.01 6.83
N TYR A 74 12.28 -12.30 5.77
CA TYR A 74 12.25 -13.60 5.11
C TYR A 74 13.47 -14.51 5.41
N HIS A 75 14.60 -13.96 5.85
CA HIS A 75 15.84 -14.74 6.03
C HIS A 75 16.33 -14.81 7.48
N VAL A 76 16.04 -13.82 8.33
CA VAL A 76 16.44 -13.85 9.74
C VAL A 76 15.49 -14.73 10.54
N ALA A 77 16.03 -15.70 11.29
CA ALA A 77 15.24 -16.57 12.16
C ALA A 77 14.47 -15.76 13.21
N GLY A 78 13.13 -15.77 13.13
CA GLY A 78 12.25 -14.97 14.00
C GLY A 78 12.23 -13.47 13.68
N GLY A 79 12.82 -13.04 12.57
CA GLY A 79 12.87 -11.62 12.18
C GLY A 79 11.49 -11.05 11.83
N TRP A 80 10.67 -11.77 11.05
CA TRP A 80 9.25 -11.42 10.82
C TRP A 80 8.48 -11.21 12.12
N PHE A 81 8.72 -12.06 13.13
CA PHE A 81 8.06 -11.96 14.43
C PHE A 81 8.55 -10.73 15.21
N LEU A 82 9.86 -10.51 15.25
CA LEU A 82 10.46 -9.32 15.88
C LEU A 82 9.92 -8.02 15.26
N ARG A 83 9.88 -7.95 13.93
CA ARG A 83 9.35 -6.80 13.18
C ARG A 83 7.85 -6.64 13.38
N GLY A 84 7.09 -7.74 13.37
CA GLY A 84 5.67 -7.73 13.67
C GLY A 84 5.37 -7.22 15.08
N VAL A 85 6.09 -7.70 16.10
CA VAL A 85 5.94 -7.17 17.47
C VAL A 85 6.27 -5.68 17.52
N HIS A 86 7.34 -5.21 16.89
CA HIS A 86 7.66 -3.78 16.82
C HIS A 86 6.53 -2.98 16.15
N HIS A 87 5.98 -3.47 15.04
CA HIS A 87 4.87 -2.83 14.33
C HIS A 87 3.58 -2.76 15.17
N TYR A 88 3.05 -3.90 15.62
CA TYR A 88 1.77 -3.92 16.36
C TYR A 88 1.88 -3.33 17.77
N MET A 89 3.05 -3.38 18.40
CA MET A 89 3.28 -2.69 19.67
C MET A 89 3.21 -1.16 19.49
N ALA A 90 3.55 -0.63 18.31
CA ALA A 90 3.47 0.81 18.04
C ALA A 90 2.01 1.24 17.91
N GLN A 91 1.21 0.40 17.25
CA GLN A 91 -0.25 0.56 17.17
C GLN A 91 -0.90 0.53 18.56
N ALA A 92 -0.52 -0.45 19.41
CA ALA A 92 -1.00 -0.55 20.79
C ALA A 92 -0.62 0.68 21.63
N MET A 93 0.59 1.23 21.44
CA MET A 93 1.05 2.43 22.12
C MET A 93 0.13 3.63 21.86
N ILE A 94 -0.33 3.84 20.62
CA ILE A 94 -1.26 4.93 20.27
C ILE A 94 -2.62 4.75 20.96
N VAL A 95 -3.17 3.53 20.95
CA VAL A 95 -4.44 3.23 21.64
C VAL A 95 -4.33 3.50 23.14
N LEU A 96 -3.27 2.98 23.78
CA LEU A 96 -3.03 3.17 25.21
C LEU A 96 -2.79 4.64 25.57
N LEU A 97 -2.20 5.41 24.66
CA LEU A 97 -1.97 6.85 24.85
C LEU A 97 -3.28 7.63 24.92
N VAL A 98 -4.23 7.33 24.01
CA VAL A 98 -5.57 7.92 24.05
C VAL A 98 -6.31 7.51 25.32
N LEU A 99 -6.27 6.23 25.71
CA LEU A 99 -6.89 5.74 26.94
C LEU A 99 -6.31 6.41 28.20
N HIS A 100 -5.00 6.57 28.25
CA HIS A 100 -4.32 7.24 29.36
C HIS A 100 -4.65 8.74 29.41
N LEU A 101 -4.67 9.42 28.26
CA LEU A 101 -5.05 10.83 28.19
C LEU A 101 -6.50 11.04 28.66
N MET A 102 -7.43 10.19 28.18
CA MET A 102 -8.82 10.23 28.63
C MET A 102 -8.95 9.95 30.12
N GLN A 103 -8.17 9.01 30.66
CA GLN A 103 -8.13 8.77 32.10
C GLN A 103 -7.73 10.04 32.87
N VAL A 104 -6.66 10.71 32.44
CA VAL A 104 -6.15 11.95 33.08
C VAL A 104 -7.19 13.06 33.03
N VAL A 105 -7.86 13.22 31.89
CA VAL A 105 -8.89 14.25 31.68
C VAL A 105 -10.12 13.98 32.54
N ILE A 106 -10.65 12.75 32.52
CA ILE A 106 -11.85 12.36 33.26
C ILE A 106 -11.60 12.42 34.78
N ASP A 107 -10.42 12.02 35.25
CA ASP A 107 -10.08 12.12 36.67
C ASP A 107 -9.75 13.54 37.11
N GLY A 108 -9.49 14.47 36.19
CA GLY A 108 -8.98 15.79 36.53
C GLY A 108 -7.56 15.74 37.10
N ALA A 109 -6.78 14.71 36.73
CA ALA A 109 -5.40 14.53 37.20
C ALA A 109 -4.44 15.60 36.66
N TYR A 110 -4.90 16.44 35.73
CA TYR A 110 -4.19 17.60 35.20
C TYR A 110 -4.32 18.87 36.09
N LYS A 111 -5.17 18.85 37.12
CA LYS A 111 -5.38 19.99 38.03
C LYS A 111 -4.23 20.14 39.03
N ALA A 112 -4.14 21.32 39.67
CA ALA A 112 -3.16 21.63 40.70
C ALA A 112 -2.99 20.51 41.74
N PRO A 113 -1.75 20.15 42.14
CA PRO A 113 -0.45 20.72 41.75
C PRO A 113 0.25 19.98 40.57
N ARG A 114 -0.52 19.31 39.70
CA ARG A 114 -0.01 18.37 38.68
C ARG A 114 0.08 18.96 37.27
N GLU A 115 0.00 20.29 37.13
CA GLU A 115 0.01 20.98 35.83
C GLU A 115 1.27 20.67 35.04
N LEU A 116 2.45 20.71 35.70
CA LEU A 116 3.71 20.36 35.07
C LEU A 116 3.70 18.92 34.56
N ASN A 117 3.21 17.98 35.38
CA ASN A 117 3.14 16.57 34.97
C ASN A 117 2.29 16.39 33.70
N PHE A 118 1.19 17.13 33.61
CA PHE A 118 0.32 17.13 32.43
C PHE A 118 1.01 17.71 31.20
N TRP A 119 1.72 18.82 31.30
CA TRP A 119 2.45 19.40 30.16
C TRP A 119 3.59 18.51 29.67
N PHE A 120 4.32 17.85 30.57
CA PHE A 120 5.26 16.79 30.18
C PHE A 120 4.54 15.64 29.45
N GLY A 121 3.32 15.29 29.87
CA GLY A 121 2.46 14.35 29.15
C GLY A 121 2.13 14.79 27.72
N ILE A 122 1.82 16.08 27.50
CA ILE A 122 1.58 16.65 26.17
C ILE A 122 2.86 16.58 25.31
N MET A 123 4.02 16.91 25.89
CA MET A 123 5.31 16.79 25.19
C MET A 123 5.57 15.34 24.77
N MET A 124 5.36 14.37 25.67
CA MET A 124 5.50 12.94 25.34
C MET A 124 4.53 12.51 24.23
N LEU A 125 3.28 12.97 24.27
CA LEU A 125 2.32 12.73 23.17
C LEU A 125 2.89 13.22 21.83
N GLY A 126 3.44 14.43 21.78
CA GLY A 126 4.09 14.95 20.58
C GLY A 126 5.28 14.10 20.11
N VAL A 127 6.16 13.69 21.03
CA VAL A 127 7.30 12.81 20.69
C VAL A 127 6.84 11.43 20.22
N THR A 128 5.82 10.83 20.82
CA THR A 128 5.26 9.54 20.39
C THR A 128 4.65 9.64 18.99
N LEU A 129 3.93 10.72 18.68
CA LEU A 129 3.41 10.94 17.32
C LEU A 129 4.56 11.13 16.30
N ALA A 130 5.63 11.85 16.68
CA ALA A 130 6.82 12.00 15.84
C ALA A 130 7.56 10.66 15.61
N LEU A 131 7.63 9.78 16.62
CA LEU A 131 8.18 8.43 16.49
C LEU A 131 7.36 7.60 15.50
N SER A 132 6.03 7.69 15.56
CA SER A 132 5.13 6.94 14.67
C SER A 132 5.31 7.35 13.20
N LEU A 133 5.52 8.64 12.92
CA LEU A 133 5.78 9.13 11.57
C LEU A 133 7.18 8.76 11.07
N THR A 134 8.21 8.95 11.90
CA THR A 134 9.60 8.76 11.47
C THR A 134 9.97 7.30 11.26
N GLY A 135 9.34 6.37 12.00
CA GLY A 135 9.54 4.92 11.82
C GLY A 135 8.91 4.39 10.54
N TYR A 136 7.84 5.03 10.06
CA TYR A 136 7.07 4.59 8.90
C TYR A 136 7.84 4.68 7.58
N LEU A 137 8.81 5.59 7.49
CA LEU A 137 9.67 5.75 6.32
C LEU A 137 10.72 4.64 6.20
N LEU A 138 11.12 4.01 7.32
CA LEU A 138 12.30 3.14 7.37
C LEU A 138 12.21 1.90 6.48
N PRO A 139 11.06 1.25 6.28
CA PRO A 139 10.94 0.16 5.30
C PRO A 139 11.25 0.58 3.85
N TRP A 140 11.19 1.88 3.55
CA TRP A 140 11.44 2.43 2.20
C TRP A 140 10.57 1.78 1.11
N ASP A 141 9.30 1.55 1.43
CA ASP A 141 8.26 1.12 0.50
C ASP A 141 7.44 2.32 -0.01
N GLN A 142 6.60 2.08 -1.02
CA GLN A 142 5.76 3.13 -1.62
C GLN A 142 4.90 3.85 -0.57
N LYS A 143 4.27 3.12 0.36
CA LYS A 143 3.39 3.74 1.35
C LYS A 143 4.19 4.64 2.31
N GLY A 144 5.34 4.20 2.81
CA GLY A 144 6.23 4.97 3.68
C GLY A 144 6.81 6.22 3.02
N TYR A 145 7.25 6.10 1.77
CA TYR A 145 7.78 7.20 0.97
C TYR A 145 6.75 8.32 0.78
N TRP A 146 5.58 7.98 0.22
CA TRP A 146 4.56 8.97 -0.12
C TRP A 146 3.86 9.55 1.12
N ALA A 147 3.67 8.75 2.19
CA ALA A 147 3.16 9.28 3.46
C ALA A 147 4.10 10.32 4.08
N THR A 148 5.42 10.09 3.98
CA THR A 148 6.42 11.06 4.45
C THR A 148 6.42 12.33 3.59
N ALA A 149 6.24 12.18 2.28
CA ALA A 149 6.12 13.32 1.38
C ALA A 149 4.94 14.22 1.77
N VAL A 150 3.77 13.64 2.03
CA VAL A 150 2.60 14.39 2.52
C VAL A 150 2.90 15.11 3.84
N ALA A 151 3.47 14.41 4.84
CA ALA A 151 3.71 14.99 6.15
C ALA A 151 4.75 16.14 6.14
N THR A 152 5.82 15.99 5.37
CA THR A 152 6.85 17.03 5.26
C THR A 152 6.43 18.20 4.36
N ASN A 153 5.57 17.98 3.36
CA ASN A 153 4.93 19.06 2.60
C ASN A 153 4.04 19.93 3.50
N LEU A 154 3.28 19.33 4.43
CA LEU A 154 2.50 20.10 5.42
C LEU A 154 3.37 20.96 6.33
N MET A 155 4.63 20.56 6.58
CA MET A 155 5.57 21.35 7.38
C MET A 155 5.98 22.66 6.68
N ALA A 156 5.94 22.69 5.35
CA ALA A 156 6.24 23.88 4.55
C ALA A 156 5.21 25.00 4.76
N GLU A 157 4.00 24.66 5.19
CA GLU A 157 2.91 25.62 5.48
C GLU A 157 3.22 26.53 6.69
N VAL A 158 4.20 26.17 7.53
CA VAL A 158 4.59 27.00 8.67
C VAL A 158 5.19 28.33 8.17
N PRO A 159 4.63 29.50 8.54
CA PRO A 159 5.11 30.78 8.06
C PRO A 159 6.58 31.02 8.41
N ILE A 160 7.29 31.75 7.54
CA ILE A 160 8.67 32.23 7.72
C ILE A 160 9.74 31.12 7.68
N ILE A 161 9.57 30.05 8.45
CA ILE A 161 10.59 29.01 8.65
C ILE A 161 10.23 27.65 8.03
N GLY A 162 8.97 27.42 7.63
CA GLY A 162 8.49 26.13 7.13
C GLY A 162 9.31 25.55 5.98
N PRO A 163 9.51 26.28 4.86
CA PRO A 163 10.33 25.78 3.74
C PRO A 163 11.78 25.47 4.13
N ALA A 164 12.36 26.26 5.05
CA ALA A 164 13.72 26.01 5.54
C ALA A 164 13.79 24.74 6.39
N ILE A 165 12.82 24.51 7.27
CA ILE A 165 12.74 23.28 8.09
C ILE A 165 12.49 22.08 7.18
N GLN A 166 11.56 22.16 6.22
CA GLN A 166 11.30 21.08 5.27
C GLN A 166 12.58 20.71 4.51
N LYS A 167 13.31 21.70 3.98
CA LYS A 167 14.58 21.45 3.28
C LYS A 167 15.64 20.79 4.17
N ILE A 168 15.68 21.12 5.47
CA ILE A 168 16.56 20.47 6.45
C ILE A 168 16.09 19.03 6.75
N VAL A 169 14.79 18.78 6.82
CA VAL A 169 14.26 17.43 7.11
C VAL A 169 14.43 16.50 5.90
N VAL A 170 14.10 16.98 4.69
CA VAL A 170 14.25 16.23 3.44
C VAL A 170 15.72 16.09 3.05
N GLY A 171 16.51 17.16 3.16
CA GLY A 171 17.95 17.12 2.92
C GLY A 171 18.38 17.08 1.45
N GLY A 172 17.45 17.26 0.52
CA GLY A 172 17.69 17.29 -0.93
C GLY A 172 16.55 17.97 -1.68
N VAL A 173 16.64 17.97 -3.01
CA VAL A 173 15.54 18.39 -3.90
C VAL A 173 14.42 17.36 -3.95
N GLU A 174 14.76 16.10 -3.70
CA GLU A 174 13.84 14.96 -3.63
C GLU A 174 14.13 14.13 -2.37
N TYR A 175 13.16 13.30 -1.98
CA TYR A 175 13.33 12.34 -0.90
C TYR A 175 14.31 11.26 -1.33
N GLY A 176 15.36 11.06 -0.52
CA GLY A 176 16.42 10.11 -0.86
C GLY A 176 17.30 9.77 0.33
N HIS A 177 18.56 9.45 0.05
CA HIS A 177 19.50 8.93 1.05
C HIS A 177 19.65 9.84 2.28
N HIS A 178 19.74 11.16 2.08
CA HIS A 178 19.83 12.12 3.19
C HIS A 178 18.56 12.19 4.03
N THR A 179 17.38 12.06 3.42
CA THR A 179 16.11 12.00 4.15
C THR A 179 16.12 10.77 5.05
N LEU A 180 16.39 9.60 4.46
CA LEU A 180 16.28 8.33 5.16
C LEU A 180 17.25 8.21 6.34
N THR A 181 18.52 8.61 6.13
CA THR A 181 19.54 8.60 7.19
C THR A 181 19.19 9.53 8.36
N ARG A 182 18.62 10.70 8.08
CA ARG A 182 18.15 11.64 9.13
C ARG A 182 16.94 11.09 9.89
N PHE A 183 15.96 10.56 9.18
CA PHE A 183 14.78 9.93 9.79
C PHE A 183 15.18 8.75 10.66
N PHE A 184 16.12 7.93 10.19
CA PHE A 184 16.69 6.84 10.96
C PHE A 184 17.35 7.34 12.26
N ALA A 185 18.22 8.35 12.19
CA ALA A 185 18.88 8.92 13.37
C ALA A 185 17.88 9.54 14.37
N LEU A 186 16.82 10.18 13.86
CA LEU A 186 15.73 10.71 14.68
C LEU A 186 14.94 9.59 15.35
N HIS A 187 14.51 8.58 14.59
CA HIS A 187 13.64 7.50 15.05
C HIS A 187 14.33 6.53 16.00
N ALA A 188 15.55 6.09 15.67
CA ALA A 188 16.26 5.07 16.45
C ALA A 188 17.08 5.68 17.61
N GLY A 189 17.45 6.96 17.53
CA GLY A 189 18.33 7.62 18.49
C GLY A 189 17.67 8.76 19.26
N VAL A 190 17.46 9.90 18.59
CA VAL A 190 17.13 11.17 19.24
C VAL A 190 15.76 11.14 19.92
N LEU A 191 14.72 10.67 19.22
CA LEU A 191 13.34 10.69 19.72
C LEU A 191 13.13 9.69 20.87
N PRO A 192 13.60 8.42 20.81
CA PRO A 192 13.50 7.50 21.93
C PRO A 192 14.26 7.99 23.17
N ALA A 193 15.48 8.52 22.99
CA ALA A 193 16.25 9.09 24.11
C ALA A 193 15.53 10.27 24.77
N SER A 194 14.94 11.15 23.95
CA SER A 194 14.11 12.26 24.44
C SER A 194 12.89 11.75 25.21
N LEU A 195 12.22 10.72 24.69
CA LEU A 195 11.05 10.12 25.35
C LEU A 195 11.42 9.44 26.68
N VAL A 196 12.57 8.75 26.76
CA VAL A 196 13.10 8.20 28.03
C VAL A 196 13.27 9.32 29.06
N GLY A 197 13.92 10.42 28.68
CA GLY A 197 14.12 11.58 29.57
C GLY A 197 12.81 12.17 30.07
N LEU A 198 11.83 12.34 29.17
CA LEU A 198 10.50 12.84 29.53
C LEU A 198 9.74 11.87 30.45
N VAL A 199 9.81 10.56 30.19
CA VAL A 199 9.17 9.53 31.05
C VAL A 199 9.77 9.54 32.46
N VAL A 200 11.09 9.66 32.59
CA VAL A 200 11.75 9.76 33.91
C VAL A 200 11.25 10.97 34.69
N VAL A 201 11.20 12.15 34.04
CA VAL A 201 10.68 13.37 34.67
C VAL A 201 9.18 13.23 35.01
N HIS A 202 8.39 12.63 34.12
CA HIS A 202 6.96 12.42 34.33
C HIS A 202 6.69 11.50 35.53
N ILE A 203 7.39 10.36 35.63
CA ILE A 203 7.27 9.45 36.78
C ILE A 203 7.74 10.12 38.07
N TYR A 204 8.82 10.91 38.01
CA TYR A 204 9.31 11.67 39.16
C TYR A 204 8.26 12.67 39.69
N LEU A 205 7.67 13.48 38.81
CA LEU A 205 6.64 14.46 39.17
C LEU A 205 5.36 13.79 39.68
N PHE A 206 4.97 12.68 39.06
CA PHE A 206 3.87 11.84 39.51
C PHE A 206 4.08 11.34 40.94
N ARG A 207 5.26 10.79 41.26
CA ARG A 207 5.61 10.31 42.61
C ARG A 207 5.67 11.45 43.62
N LYS A 208 6.21 12.60 43.23
CA LYS A 208 6.30 13.78 44.11
C LYS A 208 4.93 14.32 44.53
N HIS A 209 3.95 14.34 43.63
CA HIS A 209 2.63 14.92 43.89
C HIS A 209 1.53 13.89 44.22
N GLY A 210 1.84 12.60 44.09
CA GLY A 210 0.93 11.48 44.36
C GLY A 210 -0.24 11.38 43.38
N ILE A 211 -0.90 10.22 43.39
CA ILE A 211 -2.07 9.91 42.56
C ILE A 211 -3.25 10.83 42.90
N HIS A 212 -3.90 11.41 41.88
CA HIS A 212 -5.15 12.14 42.07
C HIS A 212 -6.31 11.17 42.34
N VAL A 213 -7.09 11.44 43.39
CA VAL A 213 -8.25 10.61 43.75
C VAL A 213 -9.46 11.49 43.98
N LYS A 214 -10.60 11.09 43.39
CA LYS A 214 -11.90 11.71 43.64
C LYS A 214 -12.34 11.44 45.08
N GLU A 215 -12.67 12.50 45.81
CA GLU A 215 -13.24 12.43 47.15
C GLU A 215 -14.79 12.42 47.09
N PRO A 216 -15.49 11.65 47.97
CA PRO A 216 -14.95 10.76 48.99
C PRO A 216 -14.30 9.51 48.38
N ARG A 217 -13.23 9.01 49.02
CA ARG A 217 -12.50 7.83 48.53
C ARG A 217 -13.42 6.61 48.38
N PRO A 218 -13.40 5.93 47.22
CA PRO A 218 -14.29 4.81 46.96
C PRO A 218 -13.90 3.53 47.73
N LYS A 219 -12.63 3.39 48.14
CA LYS A 219 -12.09 2.24 48.88
C LYS A 219 -11.02 2.69 49.88
N ARG A 220 -10.59 1.78 50.76
CA ARG A 220 -9.40 1.98 51.62
C ARG A 220 -8.13 2.02 50.77
N ASP A 221 -7.14 2.77 51.25
CA ASP A 221 -5.83 2.83 50.62
C ASP A 221 -5.20 1.43 50.59
N SER A 222 -4.54 1.09 49.49
CA SER A 222 -3.76 -0.14 49.32
C SER A 222 -2.31 0.21 49.00
N TYR A 223 -1.42 -0.78 48.94
CA TYR A 223 -0.06 -0.56 48.48
C TYR A 223 0.06 -0.77 46.97
N PHE A 224 1.08 -0.17 46.35
CA PHE A 224 1.40 -0.41 44.95
C PHE A 224 1.78 -1.87 44.72
N TRP A 225 2.69 -2.41 45.53
CA TRP A 225 2.97 -3.84 45.63
C TRP A 225 2.14 -4.50 46.75
N PRO A 226 1.48 -5.64 46.52
CA PRO A 226 1.35 -6.37 45.25
C PRO A 226 0.11 -5.93 44.43
N ASP A 227 -0.83 -5.20 45.04
CA ASP A 227 -2.20 -5.08 44.52
C ASP A 227 -2.34 -4.36 43.18
N GLN A 228 -1.57 -3.29 42.97
CA GLN A 228 -1.58 -2.56 41.70
C GLN A 228 -0.66 -3.23 40.69
N VAL A 229 0.53 -3.68 41.11
CA VAL A 229 1.49 -4.37 40.23
C VAL A 229 0.90 -5.61 39.59
N LEU A 230 0.07 -6.39 40.31
CA LEU A 230 -0.61 -7.55 39.73
C LEU A 230 -1.63 -7.15 38.64
N LYS A 231 -2.39 -6.07 38.85
CA LYS A 231 -3.33 -5.56 37.82
C LYS A 231 -2.59 -5.04 36.61
N ASP A 232 -1.51 -4.30 36.84
CA ASP A 232 -0.63 -3.80 35.77
C ASP A 232 -0.04 -4.97 34.98
N GLY A 233 0.44 -6.01 35.66
CA GLY A 233 0.97 -7.23 35.04
C GLY A 233 -0.06 -7.96 34.18
N VAL A 234 -1.29 -8.12 34.67
CA VAL A 234 -2.40 -8.73 33.89
C VAL A 234 -2.74 -7.88 32.66
N ALA A 235 -2.80 -6.55 32.80
CA ALA A 235 -3.09 -5.66 31.69
C ALA A 235 -1.96 -5.68 30.63
N CYS A 236 -0.69 -5.63 31.05
CA CYS A 236 0.46 -5.76 30.15
C CYS A 236 0.49 -7.12 29.45
N LEU A 237 0.15 -8.22 30.14
CA LEU A 237 0.04 -9.54 29.54
C LEU A 237 -1.06 -9.57 28.48
N ALA A 238 -2.23 -8.97 28.76
CA ALA A 238 -3.31 -8.90 27.77
C ALA A 238 -2.89 -8.13 26.51
N VAL A 239 -2.20 -6.99 26.67
CA VAL A 239 -1.65 -6.22 25.54
C VAL A 239 -0.63 -7.06 24.76
N LEU A 240 0.30 -7.72 25.45
CA LEU A 240 1.30 -8.58 24.81
C LEU A 240 0.65 -9.73 24.03
N LEU A 241 -0.33 -10.41 24.62
CA LEU A 241 -1.05 -11.49 23.95
C LEU A 241 -1.77 -10.99 22.69
N ALA A 242 -2.45 -9.84 22.76
CA ALA A 242 -3.10 -9.25 21.60
C ALA A 242 -2.08 -8.95 20.48
N VAL A 243 -0.95 -8.33 20.82
CA VAL A 243 0.13 -8.04 19.87
C VAL A 243 0.70 -9.33 19.26
N VAL A 244 0.99 -10.35 20.07
CA VAL A 244 1.52 -11.64 19.60
C VAL A 244 0.51 -12.35 18.70
N THR A 245 -0.77 -12.35 19.05
CA THR A 245 -1.83 -12.92 18.21
C THR A 245 -1.91 -12.23 16.86
N LEU A 246 -1.87 -10.90 16.81
CA LEU A 246 -1.87 -10.14 15.56
C LEU A 246 -0.60 -10.43 14.74
N THR A 247 0.57 -10.46 15.38
CA THR A 247 1.83 -10.80 14.71
C THR A 247 1.78 -12.18 14.06
N ILE A 248 1.25 -13.19 14.76
CA ILE A 248 1.14 -14.55 14.23
C ILE A 248 0.08 -14.62 13.11
N TYR A 249 -1.08 -13.99 13.31
CA TYR A 249 -2.19 -14.03 12.36
C TYR A 249 -1.82 -13.40 11.01
N PHE A 250 -1.10 -12.28 11.03
CA PHE A 250 -0.66 -11.56 9.82
C PHE A 250 0.75 -11.95 9.35
N HIS A 251 1.38 -12.94 9.99
CA HIS A 251 2.75 -13.38 9.68
C HIS A 251 3.77 -12.22 9.65
N GLY A 252 3.74 -11.34 10.65
CA GLY A 252 4.68 -10.22 10.76
C GLY A 252 4.06 -8.88 10.37
N ALA A 253 4.88 -7.99 9.81
CA ALA A 253 4.46 -6.65 9.37
C ALA A 253 4.47 -6.58 7.84
N PRO A 254 3.46 -5.94 7.22
CA PRO A 254 3.41 -5.83 5.76
C PRO A 254 4.64 -5.10 5.23
N LEU A 255 5.18 -5.56 4.10
CA LEU A 255 6.22 -4.88 3.34
C LEU A 255 5.66 -4.54 1.97
N GLY A 256 5.47 -3.25 1.69
CA GLY A 256 4.98 -2.80 0.38
C GLY A 256 6.05 -2.94 -0.71
N PRO A 257 5.68 -2.61 -1.97
CA PRO A 257 6.64 -2.61 -3.06
C PRO A 257 7.75 -1.57 -2.80
N PRO A 258 8.98 -1.81 -3.26
CA PRO A 258 10.08 -0.85 -3.14
C PRO A 258 9.66 0.54 -3.63
N ALA A 259 10.03 1.59 -2.90
CA ALA A 259 9.67 2.95 -3.26
C ALA A 259 10.25 3.34 -4.65
N ASP A 260 9.37 3.80 -5.54
CA ASP A 260 9.72 4.33 -6.86
C ASP A 260 9.12 5.74 -6.99
N PRO A 261 9.94 6.81 -6.89
CA PRO A 261 9.47 8.19 -7.03
C PRO A 261 8.82 8.50 -8.40
N SER A 262 9.10 7.69 -9.44
CA SER A 262 8.49 7.85 -10.77
C SER A 262 7.08 7.29 -10.88
N ASN A 263 6.61 6.57 -9.86
CA ASN A 263 5.29 5.97 -9.81
C ASN A 263 4.53 6.50 -8.59
N GLU A 264 3.68 7.49 -8.80
CA GLU A 264 2.85 8.05 -7.75
C GLU A 264 1.92 6.99 -7.15
N PHE A 265 1.92 6.88 -5.82
CA PHE A 265 1.03 5.99 -5.09
C PHE A 265 0.11 6.83 -4.21
N PRO A 266 -1.23 6.63 -4.25
CA PRO A 266 -2.20 7.39 -3.44
C PRO A 266 -2.16 6.93 -1.98
N ALA A 267 -1.00 7.07 -1.32
CA ALA A 267 -0.77 6.60 0.03
C ALA A 267 -1.73 7.25 1.02
N ARG A 268 -2.30 6.41 1.89
CA ARG A 268 -3.00 6.85 3.10
C ARG A 268 -2.06 6.77 4.29
N PRO A 269 -2.11 7.73 5.22
CA PRO A 269 -1.37 7.59 6.46
C PRO A 269 -1.98 6.46 7.31
N GLU A 270 -1.29 6.08 8.38
CA GLU A 270 -1.77 5.07 9.32
C GLU A 270 -3.13 5.45 9.94
N TRP A 271 -3.86 4.44 10.44
CA TRP A 271 -5.25 4.59 10.90
C TRP A 271 -5.44 5.70 11.94
N TYR A 272 -4.43 5.93 12.79
CA TYR A 272 -4.42 6.97 13.81
C TYR A 272 -4.19 8.39 13.26
N PHE A 273 -3.94 8.54 11.96
CA PHE A 273 -3.84 9.82 11.25
C PHE A 273 -4.88 9.96 10.12
N LEU A 274 -5.68 8.94 9.82
CA LEU A 274 -6.70 9.00 8.77
C LEU A 274 -7.70 10.14 8.97
N PHE A 275 -8.09 10.43 10.22
CA PHE A 275 -8.99 11.54 10.50
C PHE A 275 -8.39 12.91 10.13
N LEU A 276 -7.08 13.09 10.30
CA LEU A 276 -6.39 14.32 9.90
C LEU A 276 -6.31 14.42 8.37
N PHE A 277 -6.01 13.31 7.71
CA PHE A 277 -6.03 13.23 6.25
C PHE A 277 -7.41 13.62 5.69
N GLN A 278 -8.48 13.09 6.28
CA GLN A 278 -9.84 13.40 5.84
C GLN A 278 -10.22 14.85 6.18
N LEU A 279 -9.82 15.37 7.35
CA LEU A 279 -10.03 16.76 7.72
C LEU A 279 -9.39 17.73 6.71
N LEU A 280 -8.17 17.44 6.26
CA LEU A 280 -7.41 18.27 5.32
C LEU A 280 -8.08 18.42 3.94
N LYS A 281 -9.05 17.57 3.59
CA LYS A 281 -9.87 17.74 2.38
C LYS A 281 -10.91 18.85 2.50
N TYR A 282 -11.29 19.23 3.73
CA TYR A 282 -12.35 20.22 4.00
C TYR A 282 -11.83 21.60 4.39
N VAL A 283 -10.53 21.74 4.69
CA VAL A 283 -9.92 22.99 5.13
C VAL A 283 -8.69 23.31 4.29
N PRO A 284 -8.32 24.60 4.12
CA PRO A 284 -7.08 24.94 3.45
C PRO A 284 -5.87 24.34 4.18
N ALA A 285 -4.82 23.97 3.44
CA ALA A 285 -3.63 23.30 3.98
C ALA A 285 -3.04 24.04 5.19
N PHE A 286 -2.89 25.36 5.10
CA PHE A 286 -2.45 26.21 6.21
C PHE A 286 -3.28 26.07 7.50
N TRP A 287 -4.62 25.96 7.38
CA TRP A 287 -5.49 25.79 8.55
C TRP A 287 -5.28 24.44 9.21
N GLY A 288 -5.23 23.37 8.41
CA GLY A 288 -5.04 22.02 8.92
C GLY A 288 -3.62 21.76 9.44
N ALA A 289 -2.60 22.35 8.83
CA ALA A 289 -1.20 22.17 9.21
C ALA A 289 -0.76 23.06 10.38
N VAL A 290 -1.29 24.29 10.48
CA VAL A 290 -0.80 25.29 11.44
C VAL A 290 -1.85 25.66 12.47
N ILE A 291 -3.01 26.16 12.03
CA ILE A 291 -4.00 26.78 12.93
C ILE A 291 -4.65 25.76 13.86
N ILE A 292 -5.14 24.63 13.31
CA ILE A 292 -5.83 23.61 14.10
C ILE A 292 -4.88 22.96 15.12
N PRO A 293 -3.68 22.47 14.74
CA PRO A 293 -2.72 21.93 15.70
C PRO A 293 -2.29 22.95 16.77
N ALA A 294 -2.02 24.20 16.37
CA ALA A 294 -1.65 25.25 17.33
C ALA A 294 -2.78 25.53 18.33
N PHE A 295 -4.02 25.60 17.85
CA PHE A 295 -5.20 25.72 18.71
C PHE A 295 -5.32 24.53 19.67
N LEU A 296 -5.16 23.30 19.19
CA LEU A 296 -5.22 22.10 20.04
C LEU A 296 -4.14 22.10 21.11
N VAL A 297 -2.89 22.41 20.77
CA VAL A 297 -1.78 22.48 21.74
C VAL A 297 -2.02 23.59 22.76
N LEU A 298 -2.42 24.78 22.32
CA LEU A 298 -2.75 25.90 23.20
C LEU A 298 -3.91 25.55 24.13
N TRP A 299 -4.95 24.93 23.58
CA TRP A 299 -6.11 24.46 24.34
C TRP A 299 -5.68 23.47 25.43
N MET A 300 -4.91 22.44 25.05
CA MET A 300 -4.35 21.46 25.98
C MET A 300 -3.53 22.15 27.07
N PHE A 301 -2.64 23.09 26.71
CA PHE A 301 -1.85 23.85 27.69
C PHE A 301 -2.73 24.59 28.71
N LEU A 302 -3.88 25.15 28.29
CA LEU A 302 -4.79 25.90 29.13
C LEU A 302 -5.75 25.04 29.98
N GLN A 303 -5.89 23.74 29.68
CA GLN A 303 -6.84 22.86 30.38
C GLN A 303 -6.72 22.86 31.91
N PRO A 304 -5.52 22.85 32.52
CA PRO A 304 -5.37 22.93 33.97
C PRO A 304 -5.98 24.17 34.61
N PHE A 305 -5.95 25.30 33.91
CA PHE A 305 -6.50 26.55 34.43
C PHE A 305 -8.02 26.59 34.29
N ILE A 306 -8.54 26.12 33.16
CA ILE A 306 -9.98 26.06 32.88
C ILE A 306 -10.67 25.04 33.81
N GLY A 307 -10.04 23.88 34.03
CA GLY A 307 -10.57 22.78 34.84
C GLY A 307 -10.59 23.03 36.36
N LYS A 308 -10.16 24.22 36.83
CA LYS A 308 -10.28 24.62 38.24
C LYS A 308 -11.74 24.61 38.72
N THR A 309 -12.66 25.02 37.86
CA THR A 309 -14.10 25.00 38.15
C THR A 309 -14.73 23.67 37.72
N LYS A 310 -15.85 23.29 38.35
CA LYS A 310 -16.61 22.09 37.95
C LYS A 310 -17.12 22.21 36.50
N ALA A 311 -17.61 23.39 36.12
CA ALA A 311 -18.06 23.67 34.75
C ALA A 311 -16.93 23.53 33.73
N GLY A 312 -15.77 24.14 33.99
CA GLY A 312 -14.62 24.04 33.10
C GLY A 312 -14.04 22.62 33.00
N HIS A 313 -14.07 21.84 34.08
CA HIS A 313 -13.68 20.43 34.02
C HIS A 313 -14.64 19.60 33.16
N ASN A 314 -15.95 19.78 33.33
CA ASN A 314 -16.96 19.11 32.50
C ASN A 314 -16.82 19.52 31.03
N PHE A 315 -16.49 20.80 30.77
CA PHE A 315 -16.20 21.28 29.42
C PHE A 315 -14.99 20.56 28.81
N ASN A 316 -13.88 20.45 29.55
CA ASN A 316 -12.68 19.73 29.07
C ASN A 316 -12.99 18.25 28.75
N VAL A 317 -13.78 17.58 29.60
CA VAL A 317 -14.21 16.19 29.36
C VAL A 317 -15.08 16.11 28.11
N GLY A 318 -16.06 17.00 27.98
CA GLY A 318 -16.93 17.07 26.80
C GLY A 318 -16.15 17.32 25.52
N PHE A 319 -15.21 18.29 25.54
CA PHE A 319 -14.33 18.60 24.42
C PHE A 319 -13.58 17.38 23.91
N TRP A 320 -12.96 16.60 24.80
CA TRP A 320 -12.20 15.42 24.40
C TRP A 320 -13.09 14.30 23.84
N TRP A 321 -14.29 14.10 24.40
CA TRP A 321 -15.26 13.18 23.81
C TRP A 321 -15.73 13.63 22.43
N THR A 322 -15.99 14.92 22.24
CA THR A 322 -16.34 15.48 20.93
C THR A 322 -15.20 15.33 19.94
N LEU A 323 -13.95 15.57 20.36
CA LEU A 323 -12.78 15.39 19.51
C LEU A 323 -12.62 13.93 19.08
N ILE A 324 -12.73 12.97 20.01
CA ILE A 324 -12.67 11.53 19.69
C ILE A 324 -13.81 11.12 18.76
N ALA A 325 -15.05 11.54 19.04
CA ALA A 325 -16.19 11.23 18.20
C ALA A 325 -16.01 11.81 16.78
N GLY A 326 -15.51 13.04 16.67
CA GLY A 326 -15.16 13.66 15.40
C GLY A 326 -14.04 12.92 14.65
N SER A 327 -12.97 12.53 15.34
CA SER A 327 -11.90 11.73 14.77
C SER A 327 -12.40 10.37 14.27
N VAL A 328 -13.23 9.66 15.05
CA VAL A 328 -13.82 8.38 14.63
C VAL A 328 -14.73 8.56 13.41
N ALA A 329 -15.59 9.58 13.41
CA ALA A 329 -16.47 9.88 12.29
C ALA A 329 -15.68 10.19 11.00
N LEU A 330 -14.64 11.02 11.10
CA LEU A 330 -13.77 11.35 9.97
C LEU A 330 -12.97 10.15 9.48
N THR A 331 -12.45 9.30 10.37
CA THR A 331 -11.80 8.04 9.98
C THR A 331 -12.78 7.12 9.25
N ALA A 332 -14.02 6.99 9.74
CA ALA A 332 -15.04 6.18 9.08
C ALA A 332 -15.41 6.73 7.69
N LEU A 333 -15.52 8.06 7.55
CA LEU A 333 -15.73 8.70 6.26
C LEU A 333 -14.56 8.46 5.29
N ALA A 334 -13.32 8.54 5.77
CA ALA A 334 -12.13 8.24 4.97
C ALA A 334 -12.17 6.81 4.42
N ILE A 335 -12.46 5.84 5.30
CA ILE A 335 -12.58 4.43 4.92
C ILE A 335 -13.72 4.23 3.92
N SER A 336 -14.87 4.86 4.14
CA SER A 336 -16.01 4.77 3.23
C SER A 336 -15.73 5.36 1.85
N GLU A 337 -15.01 6.48 1.78
CA GLU A 337 -14.61 7.12 0.52
C GLU A 337 -13.58 6.25 -0.22
N ASP A 338 -12.62 5.70 0.50
CA ASP A 338 -11.61 4.79 -0.04
C ASP A 338 -12.23 3.50 -0.58
N GLN A 339 -13.23 2.93 0.10
CA GLN A 339 -13.99 1.77 -0.37
C GLN A 339 -14.84 2.04 -1.61
N ALA A 340 -15.36 3.26 -1.76
CA ALA A 340 -16.16 3.64 -2.92
C ALA A 340 -15.30 4.02 -4.15
N ASN A 341 -14.01 4.29 -3.95
CA ASN A 341 -13.10 4.75 -5.00
C ASN A 341 -12.40 3.57 -5.69
N LEU A 342 -12.92 3.19 -6.87
CA LEU A 342 -12.38 2.10 -7.69
C LEU A 342 -10.89 2.29 -8.05
N LYS A 343 -10.46 3.53 -8.35
CA LYS A 343 -9.05 3.83 -8.67
C LYS A 343 -8.14 3.64 -7.46
N HIS A 344 -8.64 3.94 -6.26
CA HIS A 344 -7.89 3.70 -5.03
C HIS A 344 -7.77 2.20 -4.73
N GLY A 345 -8.86 1.44 -4.91
CA GLY A 345 -8.85 -0.03 -4.81
C GLY A 345 -7.83 -0.64 -5.77
N ALA A 346 -7.89 -0.26 -7.05
CA ALA A 346 -6.93 -0.70 -8.08
C ALA A 346 -5.47 -0.34 -7.73
N ALA A 347 -5.24 0.83 -7.14
CA ALA A 347 -3.90 1.22 -6.71
C ALA A 347 -3.34 0.36 -5.57
N ILE A 348 -4.20 -0.03 -4.61
CA ILE A 348 -3.80 -0.94 -3.52
C ILE A 348 -3.50 -2.33 -4.08
N GLU A 349 -4.36 -2.84 -4.96
CA GLU A 349 -4.18 -4.14 -5.58
C GLU A 349 -2.91 -4.21 -6.43
N GLU A 350 -2.67 -3.18 -7.25
CA GLU A 350 -1.44 -3.05 -8.02
C GLU A 350 -0.21 -3.00 -7.11
N ALA A 351 -0.26 -2.24 -6.00
CA ALA A 351 0.85 -2.19 -5.05
C ALA A 351 1.09 -3.53 -4.35
N ASN A 352 0.03 -4.28 -4.03
CA ASN A 352 0.14 -5.62 -3.43
C ASN A 352 0.75 -6.62 -4.43
N TRP A 353 0.28 -6.61 -5.68
CA TRP A 353 0.87 -7.41 -6.75
C TRP A 353 2.35 -7.07 -6.95
N GLN A 354 2.70 -5.78 -6.97
CA GLN A 354 4.10 -5.34 -7.08
C GLN A 354 4.93 -5.76 -5.86
N ALA A 355 4.37 -5.78 -4.66
CA ALA A 355 5.05 -6.24 -3.46
C ALA A 355 5.37 -7.74 -3.57
N GLU A 356 4.38 -8.56 -3.92
CA GLU A 356 4.54 -10.00 -4.11
C GLU A 356 5.53 -10.30 -5.24
N ARG A 357 5.43 -9.59 -6.36
CA ARG A 357 6.37 -9.71 -7.48
C ARG A 357 7.78 -9.35 -7.06
N GLY A 358 7.95 -8.24 -6.34
CA GLY A 358 9.25 -7.80 -5.82
C GLY A 358 9.89 -8.82 -4.88
N VAL A 359 9.12 -9.40 -3.96
CA VAL A 359 9.55 -10.48 -3.06
C VAL A 359 9.95 -11.72 -3.86
N LYS A 360 9.13 -12.15 -4.83
CA LYS A 360 9.42 -13.32 -5.68
C LYS A 360 10.74 -13.17 -6.46
N ILE A 361 10.95 -12.01 -7.09
CA ILE A 361 12.20 -11.73 -7.83
C ILE A 361 13.38 -11.71 -6.84
N ALA A 362 13.24 -11.02 -5.70
CA ALA A 362 14.29 -10.96 -4.68
C ALA A 362 14.66 -12.35 -4.13
N THR A 363 13.68 -13.25 -3.96
CA THR A 363 13.92 -14.62 -3.50
C THR A 363 14.66 -15.46 -4.54
N ASN A 364 14.32 -15.32 -5.82
CA ASN A 364 14.89 -16.14 -6.90
C ASN A 364 16.25 -15.64 -7.37
N ASP A 365 16.36 -14.33 -7.60
CA ASP A 365 17.49 -13.70 -8.30
C ASP A 365 18.38 -12.86 -7.36
N GLY A 366 17.94 -12.66 -6.12
CA GLY A 366 18.57 -11.75 -5.18
C GLY A 366 18.26 -10.28 -5.46
N ILE A 367 18.75 -9.40 -4.59
CA ILE A 367 18.57 -7.95 -4.73
C ILE A 367 19.85 -7.33 -5.30
N PRO A 368 19.79 -6.68 -6.47
CA PRO A 368 20.97 -6.10 -7.10
C PRO A 368 21.49 -4.90 -6.30
N THR A 369 22.78 -4.58 -6.48
CA THR A 369 23.46 -3.44 -5.81
C THR A 369 22.89 -2.08 -6.18
N ALA A 370 22.18 -1.99 -7.32
CA ALA A 370 21.43 -0.79 -7.71
C ALA A 370 20.22 -0.50 -6.80
N GLY A 371 19.81 -1.48 -5.98
CA GLY A 371 18.72 -1.38 -5.00
C GLY A 371 17.43 -2.06 -5.44
N ALA A 372 16.53 -2.25 -4.48
CA ALA A 372 15.28 -3.01 -4.65
C ALA A 372 14.31 -2.41 -5.68
N VAL A 373 14.35 -1.09 -5.92
CA VAL A 373 13.53 -0.44 -6.97
C VAL A 373 13.81 -1.02 -8.36
N SER A 374 15.03 -1.50 -8.61
CA SER A 374 15.39 -2.07 -9.90
C SER A 374 14.79 -3.45 -10.16
N LEU A 375 14.30 -4.16 -9.13
CA LEU A 375 13.60 -5.43 -9.27
C LEU A 375 12.37 -5.25 -10.18
N LEU A 376 11.51 -4.30 -9.83
CA LEU A 376 10.29 -4.02 -10.58
C LEU A 376 10.55 -3.24 -11.87
N ARG A 377 11.61 -2.41 -11.94
CA ARG A 377 11.94 -1.67 -13.17
C ARG A 377 12.52 -2.54 -14.28
N LYS A 378 13.13 -3.68 -13.95
CA LYS A 378 13.69 -4.61 -14.93
C LYS A 378 12.78 -5.81 -15.21
N ASP A 379 11.73 -5.97 -14.42
CA ASP A 379 10.77 -7.05 -14.58
C ASP A 379 9.95 -6.88 -15.88
N PRO A 380 10.07 -7.80 -16.85
CA PRO A 380 9.36 -7.68 -18.13
C PRO A 380 7.84 -7.61 -17.97
N GLU A 381 7.30 -8.33 -16.99
CA GLU A 381 5.85 -8.36 -16.73
C GLU A 381 5.34 -7.01 -16.21
N ASN A 382 5.99 -6.44 -15.20
CA ASN A 382 5.67 -5.08 -14.72
C ASN A 382 5.89 -4.01 -15.81
N LEU A 383 6.95 -4.13 -16.62
CA LEU A 383 7.20 -3.21 -17.73
C LEU A 383 6.12 -3.30 -18.80
N GLY A 384 5.72 -4.50 -19.22
CA GLY A 384 4.65 -4.72 -20.20
C GLY A 384 3.34 -4.08 -19.77
N ARG A 385 2.93 -4.28 -18.50
CA ARG A 385 1.75 -3.64 -17.90
C ARG A 385 1.84 -2.12 -17.92
N ARG A 386 3.00 -1.55 -17.56
CA ARG A 386 3.23 -0.09 -17.55
C ARG A 386 3.22 0.51 -18.96
N LEU A 387 3.86 -0.15 -19.91
CA LEU A 387 3.93 0.28 -21.30
C LEU A 387 2.53 0.25 -21.94
N PHE A 388 1.78 -0.85 -21.72
CA PHE A 388 0.39 -0.93 -22.17
C PHE A 388 -0.48 0.16 -21.55
N ALA A 389 -0.40 0.37 -20.24
CA ALA A 389 -1.15 1.42 -19.55
C ALA A 389 -0.81 2.83 -20.07
N SER A 390 0.44 3.08 -20.44
CA SER A 390 0.90 4.42 -20.86
C SER A 390 0.63 4.72 -22.33
N HIS A 391 0.66 3.70 -23.19
CA HIS A 391 0.64 3.88 -24.65
C HIS A 391 -0.61 3.26 -25.31
N CYS A 392 -1.10 2.13 -24.82
CA CYS A 392 -2.15 1.36 -25.48
C CYS A 392 -3.55 1.55 -24.86
N SER A 393 -3.62 1.77 -23.55
CA SER A 393 -4.89 1.83 -22.78
C SER A 393 -5.82 2.98 -23.17
N SER A 394 -5.32 3.99 -23.87
CA SER A 394 -6.14 5.07 -24.43
C SER A 394 -7.15 4.55 -25.46
N CYS A 395 -6.80 3.49 -26.19
CA CYS A 395 -7.64 2.90 -27.24
C CYS A 395 -8.11 1.49 -26.88
N HIS A 396 -7.21 0.68 -26.35
CA HIS A 396 -7.45 -0.72 -26.02
C HIS A 396 -7.88 -0.88 -24.56
N ARG A 397 -8.57 -1.97 -24.28
CA ARG A 397 -8.79 -2.45 -22.91
C ARG A 397 -8.01 -3.74 -22.71
N TYR A 398 -7.83 -4.11 -21.45
CA TYR A 398 -7.33 -5.42 -21.08
C TYR A 398 -8.20 -5.94 -19.94
N ASN A 399 -9.14 -6.84 -20.27
CA ASN A 399 -10.23 -7.26 -19.39
C ASN A 399 -11.03 -6.07 -18.83
N GLY A 400 -11.28 -5.05 -19.65
CA GLY A 400 -11.98 -3.83 -19.24
C GLY A 400 -11.13 -2.78 -18.48
N HIS A 401 -9.84 -3.03 -18.26
CA HIS A 401 -8.94 -2.15 -17.49
C HIS A 401 -7.78 -1.59 -18.35
N ASP A 402 -6.93 -0.76 -17.73
CA ASP A 402 -5.71 -0.20 -18.33
C ASP A 402 -4.52 -1.18 -18.41
N GLY A 403 -4.73 -2.48 -18.17
CA GLY A 403 -3.66 -3.49 -18.04
C GLY A 403 -2.99 -3.55 -16.66
N ARG A 404 -3.22 -2.54 -15.80
CA ARG A 404 -2.81 -2.53 -14.39
C ARG A 404 -3.98 -2.67 -13.41
N GLY A 405 -5.17 -2.97 -13.92
CA GLY A 405 -6.41 -3.10 -13.13
C GLY A 405 -7.13 -1.78 -12.86
N TYR A 406 -6.63 -0.64 -13.36
CA TYR A 406 -7.34 0.64 -13.18
C TYR A 406 -8.54 0.73 -14.11
N PRO A 407 -9.69 1.25 -13.63
CA PRO A 407 -10.80 1.57 -14.51
C PRO A 407 -10.39 2.71 -15.46
N VAL A 408 -10.80 2.59 -16.72
CA VAL A 408 -10.56 3.61 -17.75
C VAL A 408 -11.86 4.35 -18.03
N ASP A 409 -11.84 5.67 -17.87
CA ASP A 409 -13.06 6.51 -17.98
C ASP A 409 -13.48 6.75 -19.44
N ASP A 410 -12.53 6.73 -20.38
CA ASP A 410 -12.80 6.95 -21.79
C ASP A 410 -13.56 5.76 -22.41
N PRO A 411 -14.39 5.98 -23.44
CA PRO A 411 -14.99 4.87 -24.18
C PRO A 411 -13.91 4.07 -24.93
N GLN A 412 -14.04 2.75 -24.90
CA GLN A 412 -13.17 1.85 -25.66
C GLN A 412 -13.31 2.13 -27.16
N SER A 413 -12.19 2.43 -27.83
CA SER A 413 -12.18 2.76 -29.25
C SER A 413 -11.58 1.67 -30.13
N ALA A 414 -10.85 0.71 -29.54
CA ALA A 414 -10.26 -0.46 -30.20
C ALA A 414 -10.47 -1.74 -29.37
N ALA A 415 -9.99 -2.89 -29.85
CA ALA A 415 -10.19 -4.21 -29.23
C ALA A 415 -9.73 -4.28 -27.76
N ASP A 416 -10.40 -5.12 -26.97
CA ASP A 416 -9.88 -5.62 -25.70
C ASP A 416 -8.88 -6.73 -26.03
N LEU A 417 -7.65 -6.55 -25.56
CA LEU A 417 -6.52 -7.39 -25.93
C LEU A 417 -6.24 -8.50 -24.92
N ALA A 418 -7.06 -8.63 -23.86
CA ALA A 418 -6.93 -9.76 -22.95
C ALA A 418 -7.26 -11.07 -23.67
N GLY A 419 -6.26 -11.96 -23.74
CA GLY A 419 -6.36 -13.23 -24.42
C GLY A 419 -6.36 -13.12 -25.94
N PHE A 420 -5.89 -12.00 -26.49
CA PHE A 420 -5.81 -11.78 -27.94
C PHE A 420 -5.17 -12.99 -28.65
N ALA A 421 -5.82 -13.42 -29.74
CA ALA A 421 -5.44 -14.58 -30.55
C ALA A 421 -5.55 -15.98 -29.89
N SER A 422 -6.11 -16.09 -28.69
CA SER A 422 -6.50 -17.39 -28.12
C SER A 422 -7.68 -18.01 -28.85
N VAL A 423 -7.88 -19.32 -28.67
CA VAL A 423 -9.05 -20.03 -29.22
C VAL A 423 -10.35 -19.37 -28.77
N GLU A 424 -10.46 -19.05 -27.48
CA GLU A 424 -11.64 -18.40 -26.90
C GLU A 424 -11.88 -17.01 -27.51
N TRP A 425 -10.84 -16.17 -27.55
CA TRP A 425 -10.94 -14.81 -28.07
C TRP A 425 -11.30 -14.79 -29.57
N ILE A 426 -10.70 -15.67 -30.37
CA ILE A 426 -11.00 -15.76 -31.81
C ILE A 426 -12.40 -16.36 -32.04
N THR A 427 -12.82 -17.34 -31.24
CA THR A 427 -14.17 -17.91 -31.36
C THR A 427 -15.23 -16.84 -31.11
N GLU A 428 -15.07 -16.03 -30.06
CA GLU A 428 -15.95 -14.89 -29.80
C GLU A 428 -15.83 -13.83 -30.89
N LEU A 429 -14.61 -13.50 -31.37
CA LEU A 429 -14.44 -12.56 -32.48
C LEU A 429 -15.25 -12.98 -33.71
N LEU A 430 -15.29 -14.27 -34.05
CA LEU A 430 -15.98 -14.78 -35.24
C LEU A 430 -17.50 -14.87 -35.07
N ASP A 431 -18.05 -14.64 -33.89
CA ASP A 431 -19.49 -14.52 -33.69
C ASP A 431 -19.96 -13.10 -34.03
N HIS A 432 -21.06 -12.96 -34.77
CA HIS A 432 -21.54 -11.65 -35.23
C HIS A 432 -21.86 -10.67 -34.10
N ASP A 433 -22.53 -11.15 -33.04
CA ASP A 433 -23.00 -10.29 -31.95
C ASP A 433 -21.83 -9.81 -31.10
N HIS A 434 -20.80 -10.65 -30.95
CA HIS A 434 -19.55 -10.29 -30.31
C HIS A 434 -18.68 -9.40 -31.20
N TYR A 435 -18.53 -9.71 -32.50
CA TYR A 435 -17.76 -8.93 -33.48
C TYR A 435 -18.22 -7.46 -33.53
N THR A 436 -19.52 -7.24 -33.56
CA THR A 436 -20.12 -5.89 -33.63
C THR A 436 -20.14 -5.16 -32.28
N SER A 437 -19.82 -5.87 -31.19
CA SER A 437 -19.73 -5.29 -29.86
C SER A 437 -18.49 -4.38 -29.71
N ALA A 438 -18.52 -3.52 -28.68
CA ALA A 438 -17.38 -2.67 -28.36
C ALA A 438 -16.12 -3.46 -27.92
N LYS A 439 -16.26 -4.73 -27.51
CA LYS A 439 -15.14 -5.53 -26.99
C LYS A 439 -14.09 -5.85 -28.06
N TYR A 440 -14.48 -6.08 -29.31
CA TYR A 440 -13.57 -6.62 -30.33
C TYR A 440 -13.12 -5.60 -31.38
N PHE A 441 -13.99 -4.69 -31.79
CA PHE A 441 -13.63 -3.61 -32.73
C PHE A 441 -13.90 -2.21 -32.18
N GLY A 442 -14.37 -2.09 -30.93
CA GLY A 442 -14.57 -0.80 -30.26
C GLY A 442 -15.40 0.17 -31.10
N GLY A 443 -14.82 1.34 -31.36
CA GLY A 443 -15.38 2.40 -32.18
C GLY A 443 -14.77 2.50 -33.58
N THR A 444 -14.12 1.43 -34.06
CA THR A 444 -13.53 1.39 -35.40
C THR A 444 -14.60 1.20 -36.48
N GLU A 445 -14.27 1.56 -37.72
CA GLU A 445 -15.16 1.33 -38.87
C GLU A 445 -15.37 -0.17 -39.19
N PHE A 446 -14.51 -1.06 -38.67
CA PHE A 446 -14.58 -2.49 -38.93
C PHE A 446 -15.82 -3.17 -38.36
N LYS A 447 -16.35 -2.67 -37.24
CA LYS A 447 -17.57 -3.23 -36.62
C LYS A 447 -18.77 -3.22 -37.58
N ASP A 448 -18.84 -2.26 -38.50
CA ASP A 448 -19.88 -2.10 -39.52
C ASP A 448 -19.37 -2.50 -40.93
N GLY A 449 -18.21 -3.16 -40.98
CA GLY A 449 -17.50 -3.52 -42.19
C GLY A 449 -18.14 -4.65 -42.99
N THR A 450 -17.44 -5.04 -44.06
CA THR A 450 -17.86 -6.14 -44.94
C THR A 450 -17.94 -7.47 -44.18
N MET A 451 -17.00 -7.74 -43.27
CA MET A 451 -16.96 -8.98 -42.50
C MET A 451 -18.22 -9.15 -41.64
N ALA A 452 -18.57 -8.14 -40.83
CA ALA A 452 -19.79 -8.15 -40.03
C ALA A 452 -21.05 -8.36 -40.90
N ARG A 453 -21.25 -7.49 -41.91
CA ARG A 453 -22.52 -7.43 -42.65
C ARG A 453 -22.71 -8.52 -43.71
N LYS A 454 -21.64 -9.00 -44.34
CA LYS A 454 -21.74 -9.89 -45.51
C LYS A 454 -21.24 -11.31 -45.26
N VAL A 455 -20.53 -11.55 -44.16
CA VAL A 455 -20.00 -12.85 -43.78
C VAL A 455 -20.68 -13.31 -42.49
N LEU A 456 -20.34 -12.71 -41.35
CA LEU A 456 -20.79 -13.19 -40.04
C LEU A 456 -22.32 -13.11 -39.85
N ALA A 457 -22.96 -12.05 -40.35
CA ALA A 457 -24.43 -11.92 -40.29
C ALA A 457 -25.20 -12.98 -41.09
N LYS A 458 -24.52 -13.77 -41.93
CA LYS A 458 -25.14 -14.78 -42.79
C LYS A 458 -24.90 -16.21 -42.33
N TYR A 459 -24.04 -16.43 -41.34
CA TYR A 459 -23.78 -17.77 -40.83
C TYR A 459 -25.02 -18.37 -40.17
N THR A 460 -25.34 -19.58 -40.60
CA THR A 460 -26.35 -20.47 -40.02
C THR A 460 -25.89 -21.00 -38.67
N GLU A 461 -26.83 -21.55 -37.88
CA GLU A 461 -26.50 -22.13 -36.57
C GLU A 461 -25.60 -23.37 -36.68
N GLU A 462 -25.63 -24.07 -37.83
CA GLU A 462 -24.76 -25.18 -38.17
C GLU A 462 -23.34 -24.69 -38.47
N GLU A 463 -23.17 -23.62 -39.26
CA GLU A 463 -21.86 -23.02 -39.57
C GLU A 463 -21.22 -22.40 -38.32
N LYS A 464 -22.01 -21.82 -37.42
CA LYS A 464 -21.50 -21.29 -36.13
C LYS A 464 -20.82 -22.35 -35.28
N LYS A 465 -21.22 -23.63 -35.41
CA LYS A 465 -20.56 -24.75 -34.68
C LYS A 465 -19.17 -25.07 -35.21
N LEU A 466 -18.81 -24.59 -36.41
CA LEU A 466 -17.49 -24.76 -37.02
C LEU A 466 -16.51 -23.64 -36.62
N LEU A 467 -16.99 -22.52 -36.09
CA LEU A 467 -16.13 -21.38 -35.70
C LEU A 467 -15.07 -21.74 -34.66
N PRO A 468 -15.34 -22.56 -33.63
CA PRO A 468 -14.30 -22.96 -32.68
C PRO A 468 -13.16 -23.75 -33.34
N GLU A 469 -13.44 -24.48 -34.41
CA GLU A 469 -12.44 -25.25 -35.15
C GLU A 469 -11.58 -24.32 -36.04
N ILE A 470 -12.19 -23.32 -36.69
CA ILE A 470 -11.44 -22.25 -37.40
C ILE A 470 -10.59 -21.44 -36.42
N ALA A 471 -11.14 -21.12 -35.25
CA ALA A 471 -10.44 -20.40 -34.20
C ALA A 471 -9.22 -21.18 -33.69
N ARG A 472 -9.31 -22.52 -33.59
CA ARG A 472 -8.16 -23.39 -33.25
C ARG A 472 -7.06 -23.32 -34.29
N LEU A 473 -7.40 -23.30 -35.59
CA LEU A 473 -6.41 -23.16 -36.65
C LEU A 473 -5.65 -21.84 -36.54
N LEU A 474 -6.37 -20.73 -36.38
CA LEU A 474 -5.77 -19.40 -36.26
C LEU A 474 -4.97 -19.24 -34.95
N ALA A 475 -5.50 -19.70 -33.82
CA ALA A 475 -4.81 -19.67 -32.53
C ALA A 475 -3.55 -20.54 -32.53
N ASN A 476 -3.55 -21.65 -33.28
CA ASN A 476 -2.34 -22.46 -33.46
C ASN A 476 -1.23 -21.66 -34.16
N GLY A 477 -1.56 -20.78 -35.10
CA GLY A 477 -0.61 -19.85 -35.74
C GLY A 477 -0.07 -18.76 -34.81
N ALA A 478 -0.78 -18.45 -33.71
CA ALA A 478 -0.33 -17.49 -32.70
C ALA A 478 0.75 -18.02 -31.76
N GLU A 479 0.87 -19.36 -31.68
CA GLU A 479 1.84 -20.07 -30.83
C GLU A 479 1.84 -19.56 -29.38
N LEU A 480 0.66 -19.35 -28.81
CA LEU A 480 0.53 -18.81 -27.46
C LEU A 480 1.16 -19.76 -26.42
N PRO A 481 2.00 -19.28 -25.49
CA PRO A 481 2.72 -20.13 -24.54
C PRO A 481 1.84 -20.99 -23.61
N TYR A 482 0.54 -20.69 -23.52
CA TYR A 482 -0.41 -21.34 -22.63
C TYR A 482 -1.48 -22.17 -23.35
N GLU A 483 -1.45 -22.25 -24.68
CA GLU A 483 -2.33 -23.11 -25.48
C GLU A 483 -1.53 -24.26 -26.10
N SER A 484 -2.17 -25.42 -26.28
CA SER A 484 -1.54 -26.59 -26.88
C SER A 484 -1.52 -26.48 -28.40
N ALA A 485 -0.37 -26.76 -29.02
CA ALA A 485 -0.27 -26.90 -30.46
C ALA A 485 -1.19 -28.03 -30.97
N LEU A 486 -1.73 -27.83 -32.17
CA LEU A 486 -2.44 -28.85 -32.92
C LEU A 486 -1.46 -29.89 -33.46
N ASP A 487 -1.91 -31.14 -33.56
CA ASP A 487 -1.21 -32.14 -34.36
C ASP A 487 -1.34 -31.84 -35.86
N GLU A 488 -0.39 -32.33 -36.66
CA GLU A 488 -0.35 -32.02 -38.10
C GLU A 488 -1.57 -32.57 -38.85
N GLU A 489 -2.12 -33.71 -38.44
CA GLU A 489 -3.32 -34.29 -39.07
C GLU A 489 -4.53 -33.39 -38.88
N LYS A 490 -4.75 -32.90 -37.65
CA LYS A 490 -5.84 -31.98 -37.34
C LYS A 490 -5.63 -30.62 -38.00
N LYS A 491 -4.39 -30.16 -38.10
CA LYS A 491 -4.06 -28.91 -38.81
C LYS A 491 -4.42 -28.99 -40.29
N GLU A 492 -4.06 -30.08 -40.98
CA GLU A 492 -4.46 -30.31 -42.38
C GLU A 492 -5.99 -30.38 -42.55
N GLU A 493 -6.69 -31.06 -41.64
CA GLU A 493 -8.16 -31.12 -41.64
C GLU A 493 -8.79 -29.72 -41.54
N LEU A 494 -8.26 -28.87 -40.65
CA LEU A 494 -8.77 -27.52 -40.42
C LEU A 494 -8.39 -26.56 -41.55
N LEU A 495 -7.24 -26.75 -42.19
CA LEU A 495 -6.90 -26.02 -43.42
C LEU A 495 -7.95 -26.31 -44.49
N GLY A 496 -8.31 -27.58 -44.72
CA GLY A 496 -9.37 -27.94 -45.66
C GLY A 496 -10.72 -27.26 -45.36
N LEU A 497 -11.03 -27.01 -44.08
CA LEU A 497 -12.19 -26.20 -43.67
C LEU A 497 -12.02 -24.71 -44.06
N PHE A 498 -10.82 -24.14 -43.91
CA PHE A 498 -10.51 -22.74 -44.25
C PHE A 498 -10.52 -22.47 -45.77
N TYR A 499 -10.02 -23.42 -46.58
CA TYR A 499 -10.11 -23.39 -48.05
C TYR A 499 -11.50 -23.77 -48.58
N ASN A 500 -12.40 -24.23 -47.71
CA ASN A 500 -13.75 -24.71 -48.07
C ASN A 500 -13.73 -25.89 -49.06
N ASP A 501 -12.72 -26.76 -48.98
CA ASP A 501 -12.53 -27.89 -49.92
C ASP A 501 -13.71 -28.89 -49.91
N ASP A 502 -14.43 -28.96 -48.79
CA ASP A 502 -15.57 -29.86 -48.57
C ASP A 502 -16.96 -29.17 -48.73
N PHE A 503 -17.03 -27.92 -49.21
CA PHE A 503 -18.27 -27.11 -49.31
C PHE A 503 -19.06 -27.01 -47.98
N LYS A 504 -18.36 -26.70 -46.89
CA LYS A 504 -18.93 -26.65 -45.52
C LYS A 504 -19.71 -25.35 -45.22
N PHE A 505 -19.56 -24.33 -46.06
CA PHE A 505 -20.33 -23.07 -45.97
C PHE A 505 -21.39 -22.96 -47.09
N GLU A 506 -22.62 -22.64 -46.72
CA GLU A 506 -23.77 -22.57 -47.64
C GLU A 506 -23.67 -21.42 -48.66
N ASP A 507 -22.98 -20.33 -48.30
CA ASP A 507 -22.77 -19.19 -49.19
C ASP A 507 -21.63 -19.40 -50.21
N GLY A 508 -20.92 -20.53 -50.10
CA GLY A 508 -19.85 -20.97 -50.99
C GLY A 508 -18.55 -20.18 -50.86
N ARG A 509 -18.43 -19.24 -49.90
CA ARG A 509 -17.23 -18.41 -49.73
C ARG A 509 -16.25 -19.06 -48.77
N ALA A 510 -15.05 -19.34 -49.24
CA ALA A 510 -13.97 -19.77 -48.37
C ALA A 510 -13.32 -18.57 -47.65
N CYS A 511 -12.76 -18.79 -46.45
CA CYS A 511 -12.02 -17.75 -45.74
C CYS A 511 -10.80 -17.28 -46.55
N ILE A 512 -10.15 -18.21 -47.26
CA ILE A 512 -8.99 -17.96 -48.14
C ILE A 512 -9.27 -16.96 -49.26
N GLU A 513 -10.52 -16.87 -49.76
CA GLU A 513 -10.87 -15.92 -50.85
C GLU A 513 -10.63 -14.45 -50.45
N CYS A 514 -10.58 -14.17 -49.14
CA CYS A 514 -10.34 -12.85 -48.60
C CYS A 514 -9.02 -12.77 -47.81
N HIS A 515 -8.67 -13.81 -47.06
CA HIS A 515 -7.55 -13.84 -46.13
C HIS A 515 -6.48 -14.83 -46.55
N ASP A 516 -5.26 -14.34 -46.81
CA ASP A 516 -4.09 -15.20 -46.96
C ASP A 516 -3.72 -15.83 -45.59
N ILE A 517 -3.25 -17.08 -45.59
CA ILE A 517 -2.83 -17.80 -44.38
C ILE A 517 -1.50 -18.56 -44.57
N ASP A 518 -1.04 -18.75 -45.80
CA ASP A 518 0.17 -19.50 -46.17
C ASP A 518 1.17 -18.69 -47.01
N SER A 519 0.92 -17.40 -47.25
CA SER A 519 1.76 -16.48 -48.04
C SER A 519 1.88 -16.84 -49.53
N GLU A 520 0.91 -17.59 -50.06
CA GLU A 520 0.89 -18.05 -51.45
C GLU A 520 -0.03 -17.22 -52.38
N GLU A 521 -0.94 -16.38 -51.86
CA GLU A 521 -1.91 -15.60 -52.67
C GLU A 521 -2.16 -14.14 -52.20
N GLU A 522 -2.37 -13.19 -53.13
CA GLU A 522 -2.72 -11.78 -52.81
C GLU A 522 -4.23 -11.62 -52.50
N GLY A 523 -4.63 -11.87 -51.25
CA GLY A 523 -5.96 -11.51 -50.74
C GLY A 523 -6.22 -10.00 -50.62
N TYR A 524 -7.49 -9.57 -50.58
CA TYR A 524 -7.88 -8.14 -50.40
C TYR A 524 -8.05 -7.71 -48.93
N ALA A 525 -7.92 -8.65 -47.98
CA ALA A 525 -7.98 -8.46 -46.53
C ALA A 525 -6.60 -8.75 -45.89
N PRO A 526 -6.40 -8.48 -44.58
CA PRO A 526 -5.12 -8.68 -43.94
C PRO A 526 -4.63 -10.13 -44.03
N ASP A 527 -3.33 -10.27 -44.25
CA ASP A 527 -2.60 -11.53 -44.19
C ASP A 527 -2.64 -12.09 -42.76
N LEU A 528 -3.20 -13.29 -42.62
CA LEU A 528 -3.35 -14.04 -41.38
C LEU A 528 -2.23 -15.07 -41.16
N THR A 529 -1.22 -15.14 -42.02
CA THR A 529 -0.04 -15.98 -41.81
C THR A 529 0.64 -15.61 -40.49
N GLY A 530 0.60 -16.54 -39.55
CA GLY A 530 1.10 -16.34 -38.19
C GLY A 530 0.28 -15.32 -37.38
N TYR A 531 -1.01 -15.14 -37.67
CA TYR A 531 -1.88 -14.20 -36.96
C TYR A 531 -1.76 -14.35 -35.43
N GLY A 532 -1.39 -13.27 -34.74
CA GLY A 532 -1.20 -13.26 -33.29
C GLY A 532 0.12 -13.87 -32.80
N SER A 533 1.00 -14.32 -33.70
CA SER A 533 2.36 -14.76 -33.33
C SER A 533 3.19 -13.60 -32.79
N ARG A 534 4.34 -13.92 -32.18
CA ARG A 534 5.25 -12.89 -31.66
C ARG A 534 5.70 -11.94 -32.78
N GLU A 535 6.13 -12.50 -33.90
CA GLU A 535 6.64 -11.78 -35.05
C GLU A 535 5.54 -10.96 -35.72
N TRP A 536 4.34 -11.53 -35.82
CA TRP A 536 3.17 -10.84 -36.38
C TRP A 536 2.82 -9.62 -35.54
N LEU A 537 2.73 -9.75 -34.21
CA LEU A 537 2.38 -8.65 -33.31
C LEU A 537 3.45 -7.57 -33.27
N ILE A 538 4.75 -7.93 -33.29
CA ILE A 538 5.84 -6.95 -33.37
C ILE A 538 5.72 -6.15 -34.67
N ALA A 539 5.65 -6.83 -35.81
CA ALA A 539 5.54 -6.16 -37.11
C ALA A 539 4.28 -5.29 -37.20
N PHE A 540 3.17 -5.75 -36.62
CA PHE A 540 1.91 -5.02 -36.60
C PHE A 540 2.00 -3.73 -35.76
N ILE A 541 2.58 -3.78 -34.56
CA ILE A 541 2.77 -2.60 -33.70
C ILE A 541 3.81 -1.64 -34.30
N GLU A 542 4.84 -2.17 -34.96
CA GLU A 542 5.86 -1.37 -35.64
C GLU A 542 5.27 -0.54 -36.79
N ASN A 543 4.46 -1.16 -37.65
CA ASN A 543 3.84 -0.52 -38.80
C ASN A 543 2.50 -1.16 -39.22
N PRO A 544 1.36 -0.77 -38.62
CA PRO A 544 0.04 -1.29 -39.01
C PRO A 544 -0.42 -0.83 -40.40
N GLU A 545 0.24 0.17 -40.99
CA GLU A 545 -0.01 0.68 -42.35
C GLU A 545 0.75 -0.11 -43.43
N ASP A 546 1.48 -1.17 -43.07
CA ASP A 546 2.05 -2.08 -44.06
C ASP A 546 0.95 -2.76 -44.89
N SER A 547 1.23 -3.04 -46.16
CA SER A 547 0.31 -3.74 -47.07
C SER A 547 -0.06 -5.13 -46.56
N ARG A 548 0.80 -5.76 -45.75
CA ARG A 548 0.52 -7.03 -45.08
C ARG A 548 -0.67 -6.95 -44.11
N PHE A 549 -0.88 -5.79 -43.50
CA PHE A 549 -1.89 -5.60 -42.47
C PHE A 549 -3.09 -4.81 -43.00
N TYR A 550 -3.27 -3.56 -42.57
CA TYR A 550 -4.42 -2.74 -42.98
C TYR A 550 -4.08 -1.73 -44.09
N GLY A 551 -2.80 -1.50 -44.40
CA GLY A 551 -2.42 -0.54 -45.44
C GLY A 551 -3.08 0.83 -45.24
N LYS A 552 -3.70 1.34 -46.30
CA LYS A 552 -4.49 2.60 -46.28
C LYS A 552 -5.81 2.51 -45.51
N LYS A 553 -6.24 1.32 -45.11
CA LYS A 553 -7.45 1.07 -44.31
C LYS A 553 -7.17 1.10 -42.80
N ASN A 554 -5.93 1.38 -42.38
CA ASN A 554 -5.64 1.63 -40.97
C ASN A 554 -6.44 2.86 -40.51
N ASP A 555 -7.41 2.64 -39.61
CA ASP A 555 -8.33 3.68 -39.13
C ASP A 555 -7.57 4.71 -38.28
N ARG A 556 -6.95 4.23 -37.18
CA ARG A 556 -6.38 5.13 -36.16
C ARG A 556 -5.21 4.55 -35.36
N MET A 557 -4.72 3.35 -35.69
CA MET A 557 -3.61 2.75 -34.93
C MET A 557 -2.29 3.44 -35.28
N PRO A 558 -1.57 4.02 -34.31
CA PRO A 558 -0.28 4.65 -34.58
C PRO A 558 0.80 3.64 -34.98
N CYS A 559 1.77 4.05 -35.79
CA CYS A 559 2.96 3.26 -36.09
C CYS A 559 4.01 3.47 -34.98
N TYR A 560 4.08 2.58 -34.00
CA TYR A 560 4.92 2.81 -32.81
C TYR A 560 6.42 2.70 -33.10
N GLY A 561 6.81 1.76 -33.97
CA GLY A 561 8.21 1.58 -34.37
C GLY A 561 8.66 2.64 -35.37
N ARG A 562 7.91 2.81 -36.47
CA ARG A 562 8.23 3.80 -37.52
C ARG A 562 8.32 5.22 -36.99
N ASP A 563 7.38 5.63 -36.13
CA ASP A 563 7.31 6.98 -35.59
C ASP A 563 8.15 7.14 -34.30
N SER A 564 8.94 6.11 -33.93
CA SER A 564 9.81 6.09 -32.74
C SER A 564 9.08 6.42 -31.42
N LYS A 565 7.81 5.99 -31.31
CA LYS A 565 7.01 6.17 -30.09
C LYS A 565 7.37 5.15 -29.00
N LEU A 566 7.83 3.97 -29.42
CA LEU A 566 8.41 2.92 -28.57
C LEU A 566 9.69 2.41 -29.22
N LYS A 567 10.65 1.98 -28.39
CA LYS A 567 11.83 1.25 -28.86
C LYS A 567 11.44 -0.18 -29.20
N SER A 568 12.20 -0.84 -30.08
CA SER A 568 11.97 -2.24 -30.44
C SER A 568 11.92 -3.16 -29.21
N GLU A 569 12.83 -2.96 -28.24
CA GLU A 569 12.81 -3.71 -26.96
C GLU A 569 11.51 -3.51 -26.16
N GLU A 570 10.94 -2.30 -26.18
CA GLU A 570 9.68 -2.00 -25.47
C GLU A 570 8.47 -2.63 -26.18
N ILE A 571 8.49 -2.66 -27.52
CA ILE A 571 7.48 -3.35 -28.33
C ILE A 571 7.52 -4.85 -28.02
N GLU A 572 8.70 -5.46 -28.03
CA GLU A 572 8.88 -6.87 -27.68
C GLU A 572 8.32 -7.21 -26.30
N ILE A 573 8.63 -6.38 -25.28
CA ILE A 573 8.12 -6.58 -23.91
C ILE A 573 6.59 -6.51 -23.85
N VAL A 574 5.97 -5.53 -24.54
CA VAL A 574 4.51 -5.42 -24.58
C VAL A 574 3.89 -6.62 -25.28
N VAL A 575 4.47 -7.08 -26.39
CA VAL A 575 3.99 -8.25 -27.13
C VAL A 575 4.10 -9.52 -26.28
N ASP A 576 5.26 -9.76 -25.66
CA ASP A 576 5.48 -10.92 -24.81
C ASP A 576 4.53 -10.92 -23.60
N TRP A 577 4.23 -9.74 -23.05
CA TRP A 577 3.21 -9.59 -22.00
C TRP A 577 1.79 -9.85 -22.51
N LEU A 578 1.39 -9.30 -23.66
CA LEU A 578 0.06 -9.54 -24.25
C LEU A 578 -0.19 -11.02 -24.60
N ARG A 579 0.87 -11.72 -25.01
CA ARG A 579 0.84 -13.16 -25.31
C ARG A 579 0.91 -14.03 -24.07
N SER A 580 1.12 -13.46 -22.88
CA SER A 580 1.08 -14.20 -21.63
C SER A 580 -0.35 -14.53 -21.23
N LYS A 581 -0.52 -15.50 -20.33
CA LYS A 581 -1.87 -15.89 -19.89
C LYS A 581 -2.59 -14.68 -19.27
N PRO A 582 -3.82 -14.34 -19.69
CA PRO A 582 -4.53 -13.18 -19.18
C PRO A 582 -4.72 -13.26 -17.67
N SER A 583 -4.45 -12.15 -16.99
CA SER A 583 -4.72 -12.02 -15.56
C SER A 583 -6.22 -11.77 -15.34
N ASN A 584 -6.80 -12.54 -14.43
CA ASN A 584 -8.12 -12.24 -13.88
C ASN A 584 -7.92 -11.12 -12.85
N PHE A 585 -8.21 -9.88 -13.25
CA PHE A 585 -8.27 -8.74 -12.33
C PHE A 585 -9.55 -8.80 -11.49
#